data_AF-A0A1A8QX67-F1
#
_entry.id   AF-A0A1A8QX67-F1
#
_cell.length_a   1.000
_cell.length_b   1.000
_cell.length_c   1.000
_cell.angle_alpha   90.00
_cell.angle_beta   90.00
_cell.angle_gamma   90.00
#
_symmetry.space_group_name_H-M   'P 1'
#
loop_
_entity.id
_entity.type
_entity.pdbx_description
1 polymer ?
#
loop_
_entity_poly.entity_id
_entity_poly.type
_entity_poly.pdbx_seq_one_letter_code
_entity_poly.pdbx_strand_id
1 'polypeptide(L)' 'EKPKPGKGKAEAHFSLVHYAGTVDYNITGWLDKNKDPLNDSVVQLYQKSSNKLLGLLYAAHAGAEAESGGKKGGKK' A
#
# COMPACT_ATOMS: atom_id res chain seq x y z
N GLU A 1 -15.16 -4.36 -20.91
CA GLU A 1 -15.23 -3.27 -21.92
C GLU A 1 -14.17 -2.23 -21.62
N LYS A 2 -13.66 -1.53 -22.63
CA LYS A 2 -12.80 -0.35 -22.41
C LYS A 2 -13.69 0.81 -21.98
N PRO A 3 -13.50 1.40 -20.79
CA PRO A 3 -14.32 2.52 -20.33
C PRO A 3 -14.16 3.71 -21.27
N LYS A 4 -15.28 4.30 -21.71
CA LYS A 4 -15.27 5.53 -22.50
C LYS A 4 -15.09 6.72 -21.55
N PRO A 5 -14.03 7.53 -21.67
CA PRO A 5 -13.85 8.68 -20.80
C PRO A 5 -15.01 9.67 -20.99
N GLY A 6 -15.75 9.96 -19.92
CA GLY A 6 -16.63 11.13 -19.91
C GLY A 6 -15.78 12.40 -20.10
N LYS A 7 -16.29 13.40 -20.82
CA LYS A 7 -15.55 14.64 -21.12
C LYS A 7 -15.02 15.27 -19.81
N GLY A 8 -13.70 15.35 -19.66
CA GLY A 8 -13.04 15.87 -18.46
C GLY A 8 -12.69 14.85 -17.36
N LYS A 9 -12.95 13.55 -17.56
CA LYS A 9 -12.55 12.49 -16.62
C LYS A 9 -11.16 11.93 -16.96
N ALA A 10 -10.40 11.56 -15.93
CA ALA A 10 -9.12 10.86 -16.09
C ALA A 10 -9.30 9.55 -16.86
N GLU A 11 -8.30 9.16 -17.65
CA GLU A 11 -8.32 7.89 -18.38
C GLU A 11 -8.46 6.72 -17.40
N ALA A 12 -9.43 5.84 -17.67
CA ALA A 12 -9.63 4.62 -16.91
C ALA A 12 -9.16 3.42 -17.73
N HIS A 13 -8.62 2.41 -17.04
CA HIS A 13 -8.06 1.22 -17.65
C HIS A 13 -9.07 0.06 -17.64
N PHE A 14 -9.88 -0.03 -16.58
CA PHE A 14 -10.96 -1.00 -16.45
C PHE A 14 -12.10 -0.44 -15.58
N SER A 15 -13.24 -1.14 -15.56
CA SER A 15 -14.39 -0.80 -14.71
C SER A 15 -14.82 -2.00 -13.87
N LEU A 16 -15.36 -1.74 -12.67
CA LEU A 16 -15.94 -2.76 -11.80
C LEU A 16 -17.38 -2.40 -11.44
N VAL A 17 -18.27 -3.37 -11.58
CA VAL A 17 -19.70 -3.21 -11.28
C VAL A 17 -19.92 -3.53 -9.80
N HIS A 18 -20.18 -2.49 -9.00
CA HIS A 18 -20.53 -2.63 -7.59
C HIS A 18 -22.04 -2.57 -7.40
N TYR A 19 -22.53 -2.96 -6.22
CA TYR A 19 -23.96 -2.92 -5.89
C TYR A 19 -24.59 -1.52 -6.07
N ALA A 20 -23.81 -0.46 -5.83
CA ALA A 20 -24.23 0.93 -5.95
C ALA A 20 -23.91 1.57 -7.32
N GLY A 21 -23.39 0.79 -8.28
CA GLY A 21 -23.07 1.25 -9.63
C GLY A 21 -21.67 0.87 -10.11
N THR A 22 -21.39 1.21 -11.36
CA THR A 22 -20.11 0.95 -12.01
C THR A 22 -19.08 2.02 -11.65
N VAL A 23 -17.88 1.59 -11.29
CA VAL A 23 -16.75 2.46 -10.96
C VAL A 23 -15.62 2.21 -11.95
N ASP A 24 -15.10 3.27 -12.54
CA ASP A 24 -13.96 3.24 -13.46
C ASP A 24 -12.65 3.39 -12.68
N TYR A 25 -11.68 2.51 -12.92
CA TYR A 25 -10.39 2.47 -12.23
C TYR A 25 -9.25 2.89 -13.14
N ASN A 26 -8.41 3.79 -12.62
CA ASN A 26 -7.13 4.14 -13.21
C ASN A 26 -6.01 3.43 -12.44
N ILE A 27 -5.20 2.60 -13.13
CA ILE A 27 -4.13 1.79 -12.52
C ILE A 27 -2.75 2.47 -12.53
N THR A 28 -2.64 3.69 -13.05
CA THR A 28 -1.38 4.43 -13.10
C THR A 28 -0.84 4.63 -11.68
N GLY A 29 0.39 4.13 -11.45
CA GLY A 29 1.08 4.22 -10.17
C GLY A 29 0.54 3.30 -9.07
N TRP A 30 -0.32 2.32 -9.39
CA TRP A 30 -0.81 1.36 -8.39
C TRP A 30 0.32 0.60 -7.71
N LEU A 31 1.30 0.14 -8.48
CA LEU A 31 2.43 -0.61 -7.93
C LEU A 31 3.21 0.22 -6.91
N ASP A 32 3.47 1.50 -7.19
CA ASP A 32 4.20 2.36 -6.27
C ASP A 32 3.38 2.71 -5.02
N LYS A 33 2.07 2.97 -5.19
CA LYS A 33 1.15 3.23 -4.08
C LYS A 33 0.95 2.02 -3.17
N ASN A 34 1.17 0.81 -3.68
CA ASN A 34 0.96 -0.45 -2.95
C ASN A 34 2.23 -0.98 -2.26
N LYS A 35 3.38 -0.32 -2.39
CA LYS A 35 4.65 -0.82 -1.80
C LYS A 35 4.66 -0.77 -0.27
N ASP A 36 3.93 0.19 0.31
CA ASP A 36 3.87 0.50 1.76
C ASP A 36 5.17 0.26 2.56
N PRO A 37 6.37 0.67 2.06
CA PRO A 37 7.60 0.37 2.78
C PRO A 37 7.75 1.36 3.93
N LEU A 38 7.78 0.86 5.15
CA LEU A 38 8.11 1.67 6.32
C LEU A 38 9.62 1.65 6.55
N ASN A 39 10.18 2.79 6.96
CA ASN A 39 11.60 2.86 7.27
C ASN A 39 11.85 2.35 8.69
N ASP A 40 12.56 1.24 8.82
CA ASP A 40 12.86 0.59 10.11
C ASP A 40 13.52 1.52 11.13
N SER A 41 14.43 2.40 10.68
CA SER A 41 15.09 3.35 11.58
C SER A 41 14.09 4.36 12.16
N VAL A 42 13.12 4.79 11.35
CA VAL A 42 12.07 5.71 11.76
C VAL A 42 11.06 5.03 12.69
N VAL A 43 10.71 3.77 12.41
CA VAL A 43 9.88 2.94 13.30
C VAL A 43 10.53 2.82 14.68
N GLN A 44 11.82 2.45 14.73
CA GLN A 44 12.55 2.33 15.99
C GLN A 44 12.66 3.65 16.74
N LEU A 45 12.81 4.77 16.02
CA LEU A 45 12.79 6.11 16.60
C LEU A 45 11.43 6.41 17.26
N TYR A 46 10.33 6.07 16.59
CA TYR A 46 8.97 6.30 17.10
C TYR A 46 8.63 5.41 18.31
N GLN A 47 9.10 4.17 18.33
CA GLN A 47 8.99 3.28 19.50
C GLN A 47 9.65 3.86 20.76
N LYS A 48 10.69 4.68 20.60
CA LYS A 48 11.43 5.33 21.69
C LYS A 48 11.07 6.81 21.86
N SER A 49 9.98 7.27 21.24
CA SER A 49 9.57 8.67 21.32
C SER A 49 9.21 9.08 22.76
N SER A 50 9.52 10.32 23.12
CA SER A 50 9.03 10.94 24.36
C SER A 50 7.52 11.22 24.33
N ASN A 51 6.89 11.22 23.15
CA ASN A 51 5.45 11.25 23.01
C ASN A 51 4.88 9.85 23.25
N LYS A 52 4.21 9.68 24.39
CA LYS A 52 3.63 8.39 24.82
C LYS A 52 2.68 7.79 23.79
N LEU A 53 1.85 8.60 23.12
CA LEU A 53 0.93 8.10 22.10
C LEU A 53 1.69 7.53 20.90
N LEU A 54 2.74 8.22 20.46
CA LEU A 54 3.54 7.79 19.32
C LEU A 54 4.29 6.47 19.60
N GLY A 55 4.86 6.33 20.79
CA GLY A 55 5.45 5.07 21.25
C GLY A 55 4.44 3.91 21.30
N LEU A 56 3.22 4.18 21.77
CA LEU A 56 2.13 3.19 21.82
C LEU A 56 1.70 2.71 20.42
N LEU A 57 1.60 3.62 19.45
CA LEU A 57 1.16 3.28 18.09
C LEU A 57 2.15 2.36 17.35
N TYR A 58 3.45 2.50 17.60
CA TYR A 58 4.49 1.72 16.93
C TYR A 58 5.01 0.52 17.76
N ALA A 59 4.42 0.24 18.92
CA ALA A 59 4.88 -0.78 19.85
C ALA A 59 4.92 -2.21 19.25
N ALA A 60 3.95 -2.55 18.37
CA ALA A 60 3.82 -3.88 17.78
C ALA A 60 4.48 -4.02 16.39
N HIS A 61 5.06 -2.95 15.84
CA HIS A 61 5.55 -2.93 14.45
C HIS A 61 6.86 -3.72 14.23
N ALA A 62 7.29 -4.55 15.18
CA ALA A 62 8.59 -5.22 15.16
C ALA A 62 8.66 -6.52 14.32
N GLY A 63 7.62 -6.90 13.56
CA GLY A 63 7.53 -8.25 12.98
C GLY A 63 6.86 -8.43 11.61
N ALA A 64 6.46 -7.36 10.89
CA ALA A 64 5.71 -7.52 9.64
C ALA A 64 6.59 -7.72 8.38
N GLU A 65 7.88 -7.38 8.44
CA GLU A 65 8.79 -7.36 7.28
C GLU A 65 9.46 -8.72 6.96
N ALA A 66 9.13 -9.80 7.68
CA ALA A 66 9.72 -11.12 7.40
C ALA A 66 9.07 -11.87 6.22
N GLU A 67 7.89 -11.46 5.74
CA GLU A 67 7.13 -12.23 4.72
C GLU A 67 7.01 -11.59 3.33
N SER A 68 7.39 -10.32 3.13
CA SER A 68 7.34 -9.68 1.80
C SER A 68 8.66 -9.77 1.01
N GLY A 69 9.75 -10.19 1.65
CA GLY A 69 11.02 -10.47 1.00
C GLY A 69 11.03 -11.85 0.34
N GLY A 70 10.77 -11.89 -0.98
CA GLY A 70 10.85 -13.11 -1.78
C GLY A 70 12.06 -13.96 -1.42
N LYS A 71 11.78 -15.12 -0.79
CA LYS A 71 12.76 -16.16 -0.46
C LYS A 71 13.27 -16.77 -1.77
N LYS A 72 14.22 -16.10 -2.42
CA LYS A 72 14.95 -16.62 -3.56
C LYS A 72 15.94 -17.67 -3.05
N GLY A 73 15.46 -18.91 -3.06
CA GLY A 73 16.18 -20.18 -3.20
C GLY A 73 17.57 -20.29 -2.57
N GLY A 74 17.65 -20.93 -1.41
CA GLY A 74 18.83 -21.66 -1.00
C GLY A 74 18.55 -23.16 -0.99
N LYS A 75 19.09 -23.92 -1.95
CA LYS A 75 19.78 -25.22 -1.70
C LYS A 75 20.42 -25.81 -2.96
N LYS A 76 21.70 -26.14 -2.79
CA LYS A 76 22.68 -26.83 -3.66
C LYS A 76 23.48 -25.92 -4.58
#